data_AF-A0A7J8LB48-F1
#
_entry.id   AF-A0A7J8LB48-F1
#
_cell.length_a   1.000
_cell.length_b   1.000
_cell.length_c   1.000
_cell.angle_alpha   90.00
_cell.angle_beta   90.00
_cell.angle_gamma   90.00
#
_symmetry.space_group_name_H-M   'P 1'
#
loop_
_entity.id
_entity.type
_entity.pdbx_description
1 polymer ?
#
loop_
_entity_poly.entity_id
_entity_poly.type
_entity_poly.pdbx_seq_one_letter_code
_entity_poly.pdbx_strand_id
1 'polypeptide(L)'
;MSRVRIAEDEQQHKRLNQVEGLLQRADHVIADADQLSRESPQQVEKLCMGGCCSRHPRSTHKFGKQIATILQEVKHLKEDGDFSDVACKPPLPSATKRPSEPTVGLESYVNQVWSSLQKEQVGVIGINGLGGIGKTTLLNQINNKFHDTTHDYRVIWAVASQDRPIER
;
A
#
# COMPACT_ATOMS: atom_id res chain seq x y z
N MET A 1 -1.84 12.39 -11.44
CA MET A 1 -1.74 12.58 -9.98
C MET A 1 -3.10 12.59 -9.26
N SER A 2 -4.12 13.34 -9.72
CA SER A 2 -5.41 13.44 -8.99
C SER A 2 -6.13 12.10 -8.77
N ARG A 3 -6.18 11.20 -9.77
CA ARG A 3 -6.81 9.86 -9.64
C ARG A 3 -6.18 8.98 -8.54
N VAL A 4 -4.86 9.04 -8.38
CA VAL A 4 -4.13 8.24 -7.37
C VAL A 4 -4.44 8.78 -5.97
N ARG A 5 -4.37 10.09 -5.79
CA ARG A 5 -4.69 10.75 -4.51
C ARG A 5 -6.12 10.48 -4.06
N ILE A 6 -7.09 10.59 -4.98
CA ILE A 6 -8.50 10.27 -4.69
C ILE A 6 -8.64 8.82 -4.22
N ALA A 7 -7.99 7.88 -4.89
CA ALA A 7 -8.08 6.47 -4.52
C ALA A 7 -7.40 6.18 -3.15
N GLU A 8 -6.28 6.84 -2.84
CA GLU A 8 -5.55 6.67 -1.57
C GLU A 8 -6.25 7.37 -0.40
N ASP A 9 -6.55 8.67 -0.55
CA ASP A 9 -6.98 9.53 0.55
C ASP A 9 -8.48 9.36 0.86
N GLU A 10 -9.32 9.24 -0.18
CA GLU A 10 -10.77 9.15 0.00
C GLU A 10 -11.25 7.70 0.14
N GLN A 11 -10.62 6.75 -0.55
CA GLN A 11 -11.06 5.35 -0.59
C GLN A 11 -10.21 4.42 0.28
N GLN A 12 -9.15 4.92 0.92
CA GLN A 12 -8.17 4.13 1.68
C GLN A 12 -7.61 2.95 0.87
N HIS A 13 -7.56 3.06 -0.46
CA HIS A 13 -7.02 2.03 -1.32
C HIS A 13 -5.50 2.07 -1.30
N LYS A 14 -4.88 0.89 -1.44
CA LYS A 14 -3.44 0.78 -1.58
C LYS A 14 -3.09 0.93 -3.06
N ARG A 15 -2.15 1.84 -3.37
CA ARG A 15 -1.59 2.01 -4.71
C ARG A 15 -1.01 0.70 -5.23
N LEU A 16 -1.18 0.46 -6.54
CA LEU A 16 -0.57 -0.69 -7.20
C LEU A 16 0.95 -0.48 -7.36
N ASN A 17 1.72 -1.54 -7.15
CA ASN A 17 3.18 -1.51 -7.30
C ASN A 17 3.63 -1.03 -8.71
N GLN A 18 2.85 -1.35 -9.75
CA GLN A 18 3.12 -0.91 -11.13
C GLN A 18 3.01 0.61 -11.28
N VAL A 19 2.02 1.23 -10.60
CA VAL A 19 1.81 2.68 -10.59
C VAL A 19 2.92 3.37 -9.82
N GLU A 20 3.34 2.80 -8.68
CA GLU A 20 4.48 3.31 -7.91
C GLU A 20 5.78 3.26 -8.73
N GLY A 21 6.06 2.15 -9.38
CA GLY A 21 7.22 2.02 -10.26
C GLY A 21 7.19 2.99 -11.45
N LEU A 22 6.00 3.29 -12.00
CA LEU A 22 5.87 4.29 -13.06
C LEU A 22 6.16 5.70 -12.54
N LEU A 23 5.62 6.06 -11.37
CA LEU A 23 5.86 7.37 -10.75
C LEU A 23 7.35 7.59 -10.47
N GLN A 24 8.05 6.57 -9.95
CA GLN A 24 9.49 6.65 -9.73
C GLN A 24 10.28 6.89 -11.03
N ARG A 25 9.90 6.21 -12.13
CA ARG A 25 10.53 6.47 -13.44
C ARG A 25 10.22 7.88 -13.94
N ALA A 26 8.98 8.34 -13.77
CA ALA A 26 8.59 9.69 -14.15
C ALA A 26 9.38 10.76 -13.39
N ASP A 27 9.56 10.60 -12.08
CA ASP A 27 10.36 11.52 -11.27
C ASP A 27 11.82 11.60 -11.75
N HIS A 28 12.41 10.46 -12.16
CA HIS A 28 13.76 10.44 -12.72
C HIS A 28 13.83 11.19 -14.06
N VAL A 29 12.90 10.91 -14.98
CA VAL A 29 12.84 11.57 -16.30
C VAL A 29 12.59 13.08 -16.15
N ILE A 30 11.79 13.50 -15.17
CA ILE A 30 11.59 14.91 -14.85
C ILE A 30 12.89 15.56 -14.39
N ALA A 31 13.64 14.91 -13.48
CA ALA A 31 14.92 15.43 -13.00
C ALA A 31 15.94 15.58 -14.14
N ASP A 32 16.02 14.59 -15.03
CA ASP A 32 16.91 14.64 -16.19
C ASP A 32 16.49 15.74 -17.19
N ALA A 33 15.19 15.92 -17.42
CA ALA A 33 14.66 17.01 -18.25
C ALA A 33 14.93 18.39 -17.66
N ASP A 34 14.82 18.54 -16.34
CA ASP A 34 15.16 19.77 -15.62
C ASP A 34 16.66 20.08 -15.74
N GLN A 35 17.51 19.06 -15.66
CA GLN A 35 18.95 19.22 -15.88
C GLN A 35 19.25 19.71 -17.30
N LEU A 36 18.68 19.08 -18.33
CA LEU A 36 18.86 19.54 -19.71
C LEU A 36 18.33 20.96 -19.93
N SER A 37 17.22 21.32 -19.28
CA SER A 37 16.66 22.67 -19.34
C SER A 37 17.62 23.71 -18.75
N ARG A 38 18.34 23.37 -17.67
CA ARG A 38 19.38 24.23 -17.07
C ARG A 38 20.64 24.33 -17.93
N GLU A 39 21.01 23.27 -18.64
CA GLU A 39 22.18 23.24 -19.52
C GLU A 39 21.93 23.91 -20.89
N SER A 40 20.67 24.01 -21.30
CA SER A 40 20.25 24.54 -22.60
C SER A 40 20.79 25.94 -22.93
N PRO A 41 20.78 26.94 -22.02
CA PRO A 41 21.35 28.27 -22.29
C PRO A 41 22.83 28.22 -22.66
N GLN A 42 23.62 27.39 -21.97
CA GLN A 42 25.06 27.23 -22.26
C GLN A 42 25.31 26.54 -23.61
N GLN A 43 24.36 25.74 -24.09
CA GLN A 43 24.44 25.13 -25.42
C GLN A 43 24.03 26.11 -26.51
N VAL A 44 23.07 26.99 -26.25
CA VAL A 44 22.67 28.08 -27.16
C VAL A 44 23.82 29.07 -27.37
N GLU A 45 24.57 29.40 -26.32
CA GLU A 45 25.75 30.28 -26.40
C GLU A 45 26.87 29.69 -27.29
N LYS A 46 26.92 28.36 -27.46
CA LYS A 46 27.87 27.67 -28.35
C LYS A 46 27.44 27.69 -29.82
N LEU A 47 26.24 28.15 -30.13
CA LEU A 47 25.74 28.31 -31.50
C LEU A 47 26.22 29.63 -32.09
N CYS A 48 26.34 29.69 -33.42
CA CYS A 48 26.68 30.87 -34.19
C CYS A 48 25.72 31.02 -35.38
N MET A 49 25.80 32.16 -36.09
CA MET A 49 24.95 32.45 -37.26
C MET A 49 23.45 32.31 -36.96
N GLY A 50 22.98 32.91 -35.87
CA GLY A 50 21.56 32.88 -35.49
C GLY A 50 21.01 31.48 -35.14
N GLY A 51 21.88 30.53 -34.77
CA GLY A 51 21.48 29.17 -34.40
C GLY A 51 21.65 28.12 -35.50
N CYS A 52 22.04 28.51 -36.71
CA CYS A 52 22.19 27.58 -37.85
C CYS A 52 23.48 26.74 -37.77
N CYS A 53 24.51 27.23 -37.10
CA CYS A 53 25.82 26.58 -37.01
C CYS A 53 26.25 26.41 -35.55
N SER A 54 26.93 25.33 -35.21
CA SER A 54 27.54 25.14 -33.90
C SER A 54 29.05 25.32 -33.97
N ARG A 55 29.64 26.04 -33.01
CA ARG A 55 31.09 26.09 -32.83
C ARG A 55 31.67 24.73 -32.39
N HIS A 56 30.82 23.83 -31.89
CA HIS A 56 31.18 22.50 -31.40
C HIS A 56 30.16 21.44 -31.86
N PRO A 57 30.18 21.02 -33.14
CA PRO A 57 29.15 20.17 -33.74
C PRO A 57 28.91 18.85 -33.01
N ARG A 58 29.99 18.18 -32.55
CA ARG A 58 29.90 16.92 -31.80
C ARG A 58 29.19 17.07 -30.45
N SER A 59 29.47 18.17 -29.74
CA SER A 59 28.84 18.49 -28.45
C SER A 59 27.36 18.76 -28.63
N THR A 60 27.00 19.61 -29.60
CA THR A 60 25.60 19.94 -29.91
C THR A 60 24.80 18.72 -30.36
N HIS A 61 25.40 17.86 -31.19
CA HIS A 61 24.76 16.61 -31.60
C HIS A 61 24.55 15.67 -30.42
N LYS A 62 25.53 15.52 -29.52
CA LYS A 62 25.39 14.70 -28.31
C LYS A 62 24.25 15.22 -27.41
N PHE A 63 24.18 16.54 -27.22
CA PHE A 63 23.12 17.17 -26.43
C PHE A 63 21.74 16.99 -27.07
N GLY A 64 21.62 17.21 -28.38
CA GLY A 64 20.39 16.94 -29.13
C GLY A 64 19.96 15.48 -29.04
N LYS A 65 20.91 14.54 -29.05
CA LYS A 65 20.63 13.12 -28.82
C LYS A 65 20.09 12.85 -27.41
N GLN A 66 20.63 13.49 -26.37
CA GLN A 66 20.11 13.38 -25.00
C GLN A 66 18.66 13.89 -24.91
N ILE A 67 18.35 15.04 -25.51
CA ILE A 67 16.98 15.57 -25.57
C ILE A 67 16.05 14.58 -26.28
N ALA A 68 16.47 14.03 -27.41
CA ALA A 68 15.68 13.06 -28.17
C ALA A 68 15.41 11.78 -27.35
N THR A 69 16.40 11.30 -26.59
CA THR A 69 16.25 10.14 -25.70
C THR A 69 15.23 10.42 -24.59
N ILE A 70 15.35 11.54 -23.87
CA ILE A 70 14.38 11.91 -22.83
C ILE A 70 12.97 12.08 -23.41
N LEU A 71 12.85 12.71 -24.58
CA LEU A 71 11.55 12.88 -25.23
C LEU A 71 10.90 11.52 -25.57
N GLN A 72 11.71 10.55 -25.99
CA GLN A 72 11.25 9.19 -26.23
C GLN A 72 10.82 8.50 -24.93
N GLU A 73 11.56 8.66 -23.84
CA GLU A 73 11.19 8.12 -22.53
C GLU A 73 9.90 8.74 -21.98
N VAL A 74 9.71 10.05 -22.12
CA VAL A 74 8.44 10.72 -21.78
C VAL A 74 7.28 10.14 -22.57
N LYS A 75 7.49 9.85 -23.86
CA LYS A 75 6.47 9.22 -24.71
C LYS A 75 6.13 7.81 -24.20
N HIS A 76 7.13 6.99 -23.91
CA HIS A 76 6.91 5.65 -23.35
C HIS A 76 6.21 5.70 -21.99
N LEU A 77 6.60 6.60 -21.09
CA LEU A 77 5.92 6.77 -19.80
C LEU A 77 4.45 7.19 -19.94
N LYS A 78 4.14 7.99 -20.96
CA LYS A 78 2.76 8.37 -21.26
C LYS A 78 1.94 7.18 -21.75
N GLU A 79 2.52 6.33 -22.59
CA GLU A 79 1.89 5.11 -23.10
C GLU A 79 1.71 4.06 -21.99
N ASP A 80 2.74 3.85 -21.16
CA ASP A 80 2.72 2.93 -20.01
C ASP A 80 1.80 3.42 -18.86
N GLY A 81 1.45 4.70 -18.85
CA GLY A 81 0.66 5.35 -17.80
C GLY A 81 -0.86 5.19 -17.94
N ASP A 82 -1.34 4.51 -18.98
CA ASP A 82 -2.77 4.28 -19.19
C ASP A 82 -3.29 3.11 -18.34
N PHE A 83 -3.37 3.34 -17.03
CA PHE A 83 -3.93 2.37 -16.09
C PHE A 83 -5.45 2.51 -15.97
N SER A 84 -6.16 1.39 -16.16
CA SER A 84 -7.59 1.27 -15.83
C SER A 84 -7.81 1.54 -14.34
N ASP A 85 -7.04 0.85 -13.51
CA ASP A 85 -7.08 0.92 -12.05
C ASP A 85 -5.72 1.36 -11.51
N VAL A 86 -5.74 2.34 -10.61
CA VAL A 86 -4.50 2.91 -10.06
C VAL A 86 -4.20 2.47 -8.61
N ALA A 87 -5.21 1.92 -7.94
CA ALA A 87 -5.15 1.44 -6.58
C ALA A 87 -6.19 0.33 -6.39
N CYS A 88 -5.95 -0.55 -5.42
CA CYS A 88 -6.85 -1.62 -5.05
C CYS A 88 -7.27 -1.52 -3.58
N LYS A 89 -8.44 -2.05 -3.26
CA LYS A 89 -8.85 -2.20 -1.84
C LYS A 89 -7.76 -2.99 -1.11
N PRO A 90 -7.26 -2.49 0.02
CA PRO A 90 -6.36 -3.29 0.83
C PRO A 90 -7.13 -4.55 1.25
N PRO A 91 -6.46 -5.70 1.37
CA PRO A 91 -7.10 -6.85 1.99
C PRO A 91 -7.63 -6.42 3.36
N LEU A 92 -8.90 -6.75 3.65
CA LEU A 92 -9.45 -6.49 4.97
C LEU A 92 -8.55 -7.19 6.00
N PRO A 93 -8.20 -6.52 7.11
CA PRO A 93 -7.43 -7.17 8.15
C PRO A 93 -8.20 -8.39 8.65
N SER A 94 -7.50 -9.53 8.75
CA SER A 94 -8.11 -10.82 9.08
C SER A 94 -8.76 -10.85 10.46
N ALA A 95 -8.35 -9.96 11.35
CA ALA A 95 -9.00 -9.64 12.62
C ALA A 95 -8.83 -8.14 12.93
N THR A 96 -9.70 -7.56 13.76
CA THR A 96 -9.56 -6.18 14.26
C THR A 96 -9.03 -6.22 15.68
N LYS A 97 -7.97 -5.46 16.00
CA LYS A 97 -7.40 -5.42 17.35
C LYS A 97 -8.45 -4.96 18.37
N ARG A 98 -8.59 -5.72 19.46
CA ARG A 98 -9.51 -5.47 20.56
C ARG A 98 -8.79 -4.85 21.74
N PRO A 99 -9.48 -4.03 22.56
CA PRO A 99 -8.94 -3.57 23.83
C PRO A 99 -8.49 -4.76 24.67
N SER A 100 -7.22 -4.74 25.06
CA SER A 100 -6.63 -5.73 25.95
C SER A 100 -5.81 -4.99 26.99
N GLU A 101 -6.16 -5.20 28.25
CA GLU A 101 -5.31 -4.78 29.35
C GLU A 101 -4.21 -5.84 29.57
N PRO A 102 -3.08 -5.48 30.20
CA PRO A 102 -2.10 -6.46 30.66
C PRO A 102 -2.77 -7.40 31.66
N THR A 103 -2.89 -8.67 31.30
CA THR A 103 -3.50 -9.70 32.15
C THR A 103 -2.56 -10.88 32.27
N VAL A 104 -2.44 -11.41 33.48
CA VAL A 104 -1.59 -12.56 33.81
C VAL A 104 -2.45 -13.80 34.09
N GLY A 105 -1.90 -14.99 33.85
CA GLY A 105 -2.53 -16.26 34.23
C GLY A 105 -3.57 -16.79 33.23
N LEU A 106 -3.74 -16.13 32.08
CA LEU A 106 -4.63 -16.59 30.99
C LEU A 106 -3.88 -17.33 29.88
N GLU A 107 -2.55 -17.35 29.91
CA GLU A 107 -1.68 -17.85 28.84
C GLU A 107 -1.96 -19.32 28.54
N SER A 108 -2.16 -20.12 29.59
CA SER A 108 -2.52 -21.54 29.46
C SER A 108 -3.83 -21.74 28.70
N TYR A 109 -4.86 -20.96 29.04
CA TYR A 109 -6.17 -21.02 28.39
C TYR A 109 -6.12 -20.53 26.94
N VAL A 110 -5.39 -19.44 26.66
CA VAL A 110 -5.16 -18.96 25.29
C VAL A 110 -4.52 -20.06 24.45
N ASN A 111 -3.47 -20.71 24.96
CA ASN A 111 -2.77 -21.77 24.25
C ASN A 111 -3.65 -23.00 24.03
N GLN A 112 -4.47 -23.38 25.03
CA GLN A 112 -5.41 -24.48 24.89
C GLN A 112 -6.46 -24.22 23.80
N VAL A 113 -7.09 -23.03 23.81
CA VAL A 113 -8.07 -22.66 22.79
C VAL A 113 -7.41 -22.57 21.41
N TRP A 114 -6.23 -21.94 21.33
CA TRP A 114 -5.48 -21.82 20.09
C TRP A 114 -5.12 -23.18 19.49
N SER A 115 -4.64 -24.13 20.30
CA SER A 115 -4.32 -25.48 19.85
C SER A 115 -5.56 -26.26 19.38
N SER A 116 -6.73 -25.94 19.93
CA SER A 116 -8.00 -26.54 19.51
C SER A 116 -8.47 -26.00 18.17
N LEU A 117 -8.30 -24.69 17.94
CA LEU A 117 -8.66 -24.02 16.68
C LEU A 117 -7.82 -24.49 15.49
N GLN A 118 -6.61 -25.00 15.72
CA GLN A 118 -5.74 -25.54 14.66
C GLN A 118 -6.11 -26.96 14.21
N LYS A 119 -7.03 -27.65 14.90
CA LYS A 119 -7.44 -29.01 14.56
C LYS A 119 -8.62 -28.96 13.59
N GLU A 120 -8.51 -29.68 12.46
CA GLU A 120 -9.53 -29.73 11.39
C GLU A 120 -10.93 -30.20 11.88
N GLN A 121 -11.00 -30.88 13.02
CA GLN A 121 -12.22 -31.52 13.54
C GLN A 121 -13.00 -30.68 14.59
N VAL A 122 -12.57 -29.46 14.89
CA VAL A 122 -13.27 -28.61 15.89
C VAL A 122 -14.25 -27.66 15.20
N GLY A 123 -15.55 -27.87 15.42
CA GLY A 123 -16.61 -27.00 14.89
C GLY A 123 -16.98 -25.81 15.79
N VAL A 124 -17.00 -26.00 17.13
CA VAL A 124 -17.43 -24.96 18.10
C VAL A 124 -16.65 -25.11 19.41
N ILE A 125 -16.19 -23.99 19.98
CA ILE A 125 -15.56 -23.93 21.31
C ILE A 125 -16.43 -23.07 22.23
N GLY A 126 -16.87 -23.65 23.35
CA GLY A 126 -17.61 -22.92 24.40
C GLY A 126 -16.69 -22.50 25.54
N ILE A 127 -16.75 -21.23 25.94
CA ILE A 127 -16.07 -20.70 27.14
C ILE A 127 -17.16 -20.31 28.15
N ASN A 128 -17.21 -21.01 29.28
CA ASN A 128 -18.22 -20.83 30.31
C ASN A 128 -17.59 -20.52 31.68
N GLY A 129 -18.41 -20.05 32.62
CA GLY A 129 -17.96 -19.64 33.95
C GLY A 129 -18.78 -18.48 34.52
N LEU A 130 -18.54 -18.16 35.78
CA LEU A 130 -19.26 -17.10 36.50
C LEU A 130 -19.12 -15.72 35.83
N GLY A 131 -20.05 -14.81 36.11
CA GLY A 131 -19.93 -13.40 35.73
C GLY A 131 -18.64 -12.78 36.28
N GLY A 132 -18.01 -11.88 35.51
CA GLY A 132 -16.81 -11.17 35.94
C GLY A 132 -15.48 -11.94 35.88
N ILE A 133 -15.49 -13.25 35.61
CA ILE A 133 -14.25 -14.08 35.65
C ILE A 133 -13.27 -13.86 34.47
N GLY A 134 -13.56 -12.93 33.55
CA GLY A 134 -12.66 -12.62 32.43
C GLY A 134 -12.85 -13.43 31.15
N LYS A 135 -14.00 -14.08 30.93
CA LYS A 135 -14.29 -14.82 29.66
C LYS A 135 -14.12 -13.94 28.42
N THR A 136 -14.69 -12.74 28.44
CA THR A 136 -14.56 -11.76 27.34
C THR A 136 -13.11 -11.30 27.18
N THR A 137 -12.37 -11.21 28.28
CA THR A 137 -10.94 -10.86 28.29
C THR A 137 -10.11 -11.94 27.58
N LEU A 138 -10.37 -13.21 27.88
CA LEU A 138 -9.76 -14.34 27.18
C LEU A 138 -10.07 -14.32 25.68
N LEU A 139 -11.33 -14.05 25.30
CA LEU A 139 -11.72 -13.90 23.89
C LEU A 139 -11.02 -12.73 23.19
N ASN A 140 -10.85 -11.59 23.86
CA ASN A 140 -10.09 -10.45 23.32
C ASN A 140 -8.62 -10.84 23.06
N GLN A 141 -7.98 -11.60 23.96
CA GLN A 141 -6.61 -12.09 23.76
C GLN A 141 -6.51 -13.05 22.56
N ILE A 142 -7.46 -13.97 22.42
CA ILE A 142 -7.49 -14.90 21.27
C ILE A 142 -7.67 -14.13 19.96
N ASN A 143 -8.59 -13.17 19.91
CA ASN A 143 -8.77 -12.30 18.75
C ASN A 143 -7.49 -11.52 18.41
N ASN A 144 -6.80 -10.97 19.41
CA ASN A 144 -5.57 -10.23 19.18
C ASN A 144 -4.43 -11.14 18.71
N LYS A 145 -4.39 -12.40 19.17
CA LYS A 145 -3.45 -13.40 18.64
C LYS A 145 -3.70 -13.67 17.15
N PHE A 146 -4.95 -13.71 16.70
CA PHE A 146 -5.27 -13.72 15.27
C PHE A 146 -4.75 -12.45 14.59
N HIS A 147 -5.08 -11.26 15.11
CA HIS A 147 -4.58 -10.00 14.54
C HIS A 147 -3.05 -9.94 14.39
N ASP A 148 -2.31 -10.48 15.38
CA ASP A 148 -0.85 -10.39 15.45
C ASP A 148 -0.13 -11.56 14.74
N THR A 149 -0.85 -12.57 14.24
CA THR A 149 -0.28 -13.75 13.58
C THR A 149 -0.74 -13.83 12.13
N THR A 150 0.12 -14.26 11.20
CA THR A 150 -0.31 -14.54 9.83
C THR A 150 -1.20 -15.78 9.78
N HIS A 151 -2.38 -15.66 9.19
CA HIS A 151 -3.33 -16.77 9.05
C HIS A 151 -4.35 -16.53 7.93
N ASP A 152 -5.00 -17.62 7.54
CA ASP A 152 -5.93 -17.74 6.41
C ASP A 152 -7.39 -17.47 6.84
N TYR A 153 -7.62 -17.42 8.16
CA TYR A 153 -8.96 -17.25 8.74
C TYR A 153 -9.48 -15.83 8.60
N ARG A 154 -10.80 -15.70 8.41
CA ARG A 154 -11.52 -14.45 8.58
C ARG A 154 -12.22 -14.44 9.94
N VAL A 155 -11.82 -13.52 10.82
CA VAL A 155 -12.34 -13.43 12.19
C VAL A 155 -13.46 -12.40 12.24
N ILE A 156 -14.61 -12.80 12.79
CA ILE A 156 -15.78 -11.95 12.98
C ILE A 156 -16.09 -11.87 14.47
N TRP A 157 -16.22 -10.65 14.99
CA TRP A 157 -16.63 -10.40 16.36
C TRP A 157 -18.10 -9.96 16.39
N ALA A 158 -18.93 -10.70 17.11
CA ALA A 158 -20.34 -10.36 17.32
C ALA A 158 -20.64 -10.30 18.82
N VAL A 159 -21.54 -9.37 19.21
CA VAL A 159 -22.02 -9.25 20.59
C VAL A 159 -23.51 -9.53 20.59
N ALA A 160 -23.90 -10.55 21.35
CA ALA A 160 -25.29 -10.85 21.65
C ALA A 160 -25.57 -10.49 23.12
N SER A 161 -26.67 -9.79 23.37
CA SER A 161 -27.19 -9.47 24.71
C SER A 161 -28.70 -9.64 24.69
N GLN A 162 -29.30 -9.91 25.85
CA GLN A 162 -30.76 -10.08 25.97
C GLN A 162 -31.53 -8.81 25.55
N ASP A 163 -30.95 -7.63 25.74
CA ASP A 163 -31.59 -6.34 25.44
C ASP A 163 -31.58 -5.95 23.95
N ARG A 164 -31.07 -6.82 23.08
CA ARG A 164 -30.99 -6.57 21.64
C ARG A 164 -31.87 -7.58 20.91
N PRO A 165 -33.12 -7.22 20.53
CA PRO A 165 -33.91 -8.09 19.68
C PRO A 165 -33.15 -8.33 18.38
N ILE A 166 -33.03 -9.59 17.99
CA ILE A 166 -32.54 -9.96 16.67
C ILE A 166 -33.63 -9.50 15.69
N GLU A 167 -33.40 -8.43 14.93
CA GLU A 167 -34.28 -8.09 13.81
C GLU A 167 -34.31 -9.30 12.86
N ARG A 168 -35.51 -9.82 12.65
CA ARG A 168 -35.77 -10.97 11.77
C ARG A 168 -35.85 -10.54 10.32
#